data_AF-A0A151P353-F1
#
_entry.id   AF-A0A151P353-F1
#
_cell.length_a   1.000
_cell.length_b   1.000
_cell.length_c   1.000
_cell.angle_alpha   90.00
_cell.angle_beta   90.00
_cell.angle_gamma   90.00
#
_symmetry.space_group_name_H-M   'P 1'
#
loop_
_entity.id
_entity.type
_entity.pdbx_description
1 polymer ?
#
loop_
_entity_poly.entity_id
_entity_poly.type
_entity_poly.pdbx_seq_one_letter_code
_entity_poly.pdbx_strand_id
1 'polypeptide(L)' 'MPKMTKDNDPEAYIEAFERHALMTSLPQEHWASQLGALVVGVAQAAYRAIPREEAWDYKRVKQAILYRLELSPDYY' A
#
# COMPACT_ATOMS: atom_id res chain seq x y z
N MET A 1 5.02 -9.07 -8.35
CA MET A 1 4.70 -7.66 -8.70
C MET A 1 5.93 -6.78 -8.53
N PRO A 2 6.25 -5.88 -9.47
CA PRO A 2 7.37 -4.94 -9.34
C PRO A 2 7.10 -3.89 -8.25
N LYS A 3 8.16 -3.32 -7.67
CA LYS A 3 8.08 -2.24 -6.69
C LYS A 3 7.44 -0.98 -7.30
N MET A 4 6.67 -0.24 -6.51
CA MET A 4 6.06 1.02 -6.95
C MET A 4 7.14 2.03 -7.31
N THR A 5 6.89 2.81 -8.36
CA THR A 5 7.69 3.97 -8.75
C THR A 5 6.98 5.26 -8.37
N LYS A 6 7.68 6.40 -8.37
CA LYS A 6 7.07 7.70 -8.04
C LYS A 6 6.00 8.13 -9.05
N ASP A 7 6.11 7.65 -10.29
CA ASP A 7 5.19 7.95 -11.39
C ASP A 7 3.94 7.06 -11.39
N ASN A 8 3.89 6.04 -10.53
CA ASN A 8 2.71 5.20 -10.45
C ASN A 8 1.61 5.87 -9.64
N ASP A 9 0.41 5.88 -10.20
CA ASP A 9 -0.80 6.15 -9.43
C ASP A 9 -0.94 5.11 -8.29
N PRO A 10 -1.05 5.53 -7.02
CA PRO A 10 -1.09 4.60 -5.90
C PRO A 10 -2.37 3.80 -5.81
N GLU A 11 -3.52 4.38 -6.17
CA GLU A 11 -4.80 3.67 -6.17
C GLU A 11 -4.76 2.52 -7.16
N ALA A 12 -4.35 2.80 -8.40
CA ALA A 12 -4.16 1.81 -9.45
C ALA A 12 -3.09 0.78 -9.08
N TYR A 13 -2.00 1.20 -8.42
CA TYR A 13 -0.97 0.28 -7.95
C TYR A 13 -1.49 -0.68 -6.88
N ILE A 14 -2.25 -0.18 -5.90
CA ILE A 14 -2.87 -1.01 -4.85
C ILE A 14 -3.89 -1.98 -5.48
N GLU A 15 -4.69 -1.54 -6.44
CA GLU A 15 -5.63 -2.42 -7.13
C GLU A 15 -4.89 -3.54 -7.92
N ALA A 16 -3.83 -3.19 -8.64
CA ALA A 16 -2.99 -4.17 -9.32
C ALA A 16 -2.34 -5.17 -8.34
N PHE A 17 -1.97 -4.70 -7.14
CA PHE A 17 -1.49 -5.54 -6.06
C PHE A 17 -2.56 -6.53 -5.58
N GLU A 18 -3.79 -6.07 -5.34
CA GLU A 18 -4.90 -6.92 -4.90
C GLU A 18 -5.18 -8.02 -5.94
N ARG A 19 -5.22 -7.67 -7.23
CA ARG A 19 -5.40 -8.63 -8.32
C ARG A 19 -4.26 -9.67 -8.36
N HIS A 20 -3.01 -9.23 -8.20
CA HIS A 20 -1.84 -10.13 -8.16
C HIS A 20 -1.88 -11.06 -6.94
N ALA A 21 -2.23 -10.53 -5.76
CA ALA A 21 -2.31 -11.29 -4.53
C ALA A 21 -3.40 -12.39 -4.62
N LEU A 22 -4.55 -12.06 -5.21
CA LEU A 22 -5.61 -13.03 -5.52
C LEU A 22 -5.13 -14.10 -6.52
N MET A 23 -4.49 -13.70 -7.61
CA MET A 23 -3.99 -14.62 -8.64
C MET A 23 -2.92 -15.59 -8.11
N THR A 24 -2.14 -15.16 -7.12
CA THR A 24 -1.08 -15.96 -6.49
C THR A 24 -1.55 -16.71 -5.24
N SER A 25 -2.84 -16.60 -4.88
CA SER A 25 -3.40 -17.15 -3.65
C SER A 25 -2.63 -16.74 -2.40
N LEU A 26 -2.11 -15.50 -2.38
CA LEU A 26 -1.38 -14.96 -1.24
C LEU A 26 -2.34 -14.87 -0.03
N PRO A 27 -1.99 -15.44 1.13
CA PRO A 27 -2.80 -15.29 2.34
C PRO A 27 -2.98 -13.82 2.73
N GLN A 28 -4.21 -13.43 3.06
CA GLN A 28 -4.55 -12.03 3.33
C GLN A 28 -3.74 -11.41 4.48
N GLU A 29 -3.33 -12.22 5.46
CA GLU A 29 -2.44 -11.82 6.57
C GLU A 29 -1.07 -11.29 6.09
N HIS A 30 -0.60 -11.72 4.93
CA HIS A 30 0.68 -11.27 4.36
C HIS A 30 0.54 -10.01 3.52
N TRP A 31 -0.69 -9.65 3.10
CA TRP A 31 -0.90 -8.56 2.16
C TRP A 31 -0.36 -7.23 2.68
N ALA A 32 -0.60 -6.93 3.96
CA ALA A 32 -0.14 -5.71 4.61
C ALA A 32 1.39 -5.58 4.58
N SER A 33 2.09 -6.65 4.96
CA SER A 33 3.56 -6.70 4.96
C SER A 33 4.16 -6.59 3.56
N GLN A 34 3.54 -7.27 2.58
CA GLN A 34 4.02 -7.28 1.21
C GLN A 34 3.76 -5.94 0.51
N LEU A 35 2.58 -5.35 0.72
CA LEU A 35 2.28 -4.02 0.20
C LEU A 35 3.25 -2.98 0.78
N GLY A 36 3.51 -3.00 2.09
CA GLY A 36 4.45 -2.07 2.75
C GLY A 36 5.89 -2.14 2.21
N ALA A 37 6.33 -3.32 1.77
CA ALA A 37 7.64 -3.49 1.13
C ALA A 37 7.70 -2.97 -0.32
N LEU A 38 6.55 -3.00 -1.01
CA LEU A 38 6.41 -2.67 -2.41
C LEU A 38 6.12 -1.18 -2.66
N VAL A 39 5.42 -0.51 -1.76
CA VAL A 39 5.15 0.94 -1.87
C VAL A 39 6.40 1.78 -1.62
N VAL A 40 6.42 3.00 -2.17
CA VAL A 40 7.52 3.96 -2.03
C VAL A 40 7.00 5.36 -1.68
N GLY A 41 7.91 6.28 -1.37
CA GLY A 41 7.58 7.70 -1.16
C GLY A 41 6.57 7.92 -0.05
N VAL A 42 5.54 8.73 -0.34
CA VAL A 42 4.47 9.08 0.62
C VAL A 42 3.71 7.84 1.09
N ALA A 43 3.41 6.89 0.20
CA ALA A 43 2.73 5.65 0.57
C ALA A 43 3.57 4.79 1.54
N GLN A 44 4.89 4.74 1.34
CA GLN A 44 5.77 4.04 2.28
C GLN A 44 5.89 4.76 3.62
N ALA A 45 5.94 6.09 3.61
CA ALA A 45 5.94 6.88 4.83
C ALA A 45 4.64 6.67 5.63
N ALA A 46 3.49 6.61 4.94
CA ALA A 46 2.20 6.30 5.53
C ALA A 46 2.19 4.92 6.19
N TYR A 47 2.64 3.88 5.48
CA TYR A 47 2.76 2.52 6.03
C TYR A 47 3.63 2.49 7.30
N ARG A 48 4.78 3.17 7.29
CA ARG A 48 5.70 3.22 8.45
C ARG A 48 5.15 3.98 9.64
N ALA A 49 4.17 4.86 9.44
CA ALA A 49 3.51 5.60 10.50
C ALA A 49 2.43 4.78 11.23
N ILE A 50 2.03 3.62 10.68
CA ILE A 50 1.03 2.74 11.28
C ILE A 50 1.66 2.01 12.48
N PRO A 51 0.98 1.95 13.64
CA PRO A 51 1.42 1.14 14.77
C PRO A 51 1.59 -0.33 14.36
N ARG A 52 2.63 -1.01 14.91
CA ARG A 52 2.91 -2.41 14.57
C ARG A 52 1.72 -3.34 14.84
N GLU A 53 0.94 -3.02 15.86
CA GLU A 53 -0.26 -3.72 16.29
C GLU A 53 -1.42 -3.59 15.28
N GLU A 54 -1.33 -2.66 14.33
CA GLU A 54 -2.32 -2.43 13.28
C GLU A 54 -1.78 -2.74 11.88
N ALA A 55 -0.45 -2.83 11.74
CA ALA A 55 0.24 -3.06 10.47
C ALA A 55 0.06 -4.47 9.89
N TRP A 56 -0.64 -5.38 10.59
CA TRP A 56 -1.06 -6.69 10.06
C TRP A 56 -2.41 -6.61 9.34
N ASP A 57 -3.22 -5.59 9.61
CA ASP A 57 -4.52 -5.40 8.98
C ASP A 57 -4.37 -4.67 7.65
N TYR A 58 -4.51 -5.43 6.56
CA TYR A 58 -4.41 -4.91 5.21
C TYR A 58 -5.38 -3.74 4.94
N LYS A 59 -6.61 -3.78 5.47
CA LYS A 59 -7.61 -2.73 5.22
C LYS A 59 -7.16 -1.41 5.84
N ARG A 60 -6.65 -1.45 7.08
CA ARG A 60 -6.08 -0.28 7.76
C ARG A 60 -4.86 0.26 7.00
N VAL A 61 -3.98 -0.63 6.53
CA VAL A 61 -2.81 -0.23 5.73
C VAL A 61 -3.22 0.47 4.44
N LYS A 62 -4.15 -0.10 3.69
CA LYS A 62 -4.68 0.51 2.47
C LYS A 62 -5.25 1.90 2.74
N GLN A 63 -6.11 2.03 3.76
CA GLN A 63 -6.74 3.30 4.11
C GLN A 63 -5.72 4.36 4.53
N ALA A 64 -4.75 4.01 5.37
CA ALA A 64 -3.72 4.96 5.82
C ALA A 64 -2.85 5.45 4.66
N ILE A 65 -2.51 4.56 3.72
CA ILE A 65 -1.77 4.92 2.52
C ILE A 65 -2.58 5.90 1.67
N LEU A 66 -3.83 5.57 1.33
CA LEU A 66 -4.69 6.41 0.50
C LEU A 66 -4.95 7.78 1.14
N TYR A 67 -5.30 7.81 2.42
CA TYR A 67 -5.53 9.06 3.15
C TYR A 67 -4.30 9.98 3.13
N ARG A 68 -3.09 9.44 3.27
CA ARG A 68 -1.87 10.25 3.25
C ARG A 68 -1.56 10.82 1.87
N LEU A 69 -1.99 10.14 0.81
CA LEU A 69 -1.83 10.58 -0.56
C LEU A 69 -2.80 11.72 -0.89
N GLU A 70 -4.07 11.60 -0.47
CA GLU A 70 -5.07 12.68 -0.60
C GLU A 70 -4.63 13.98 0.11
N LEU A 71 -3.90 13.86 1.21
CA LEU A 71 -3.37 15.00 1.96
C LEU A 71 -2.08 15.61 1.39
N SER A 72 -1.44 14.94 0.45
CA SER A 72 -0.18 15.42 -0.12
C SER A 72 -0.50 16.37 -1.30
N PRO A 73 -0.23 17.68 -1.20
CA PRO A 73 -0.64 18.67 -2.19
C PRO A 73 0.07 18.54 -3.56
N ASP A 74 0.92 17.52 -3.75
CA ASP A 74 1.59 17.18 -5.00
C ASP A 74 0.76 16.20 -5.88
N TYR A 75 -0.48 15.90 -5.52
CA TYR A 75 -1.41 15.16 -6.38
C TYR A 75 -2.25 16.12 -7.24
N TYR A 76 -1.63 16.79 -8.23
CA TYR A 76 -2.30 17.24 -9.48
C TYR A 76 -1.30 17.77 -10.52
#